data_AF-A0A5B7K103-F1
#
_entry.id   AF-A0A5B7K103-F1
#
_cell.length_a   1.000
_cell.length_b   1.000
_cell.length_c   1.000
_cell.angle_alpha   90.00
_cell.angle_beta   90.00
_cell.angle_gamma   90.00
#
_symmetry.space_group_name_H-M   'P 1'
#
loop_
_entity.id
_entity.type
_entity.pdbx_description
1 polymer ?
#
loop_
_entity_poly.entity_id
_entity_poly.type
_entity_poly.pdbx_seq_one_letter_code
_entity_poly.pdbx_strand_id
1 'polypeptide(L)'
;MVLLTFFGSTLPDHVHIGPINLRSFSCYEYGHGKSSCKEASICGNCSALHSHSEEHCNATAYCFHCRDAHQVRSRQCPRYRLEQDILQLTNRQFISLGSARRELMYRQKDGTCATFYASLAAR
;
A
#
# COMPACT_ATOMS: atom_id res chain seq x y z
N MET A 1 19.61 -10.71 -0.09
CA MET A 1 20.57 -10.37 -1.16
C MET A 1 19.78 -9.98 -2.39
N VAL A 2 20.01 -8.81 -2.96
CA VAL A 2 19.36 -8.36 -4.21
C VAL A 2 20.42 -8.46 -5.31
N LEU A 3 20.12 -9.17 -6.40
CA LEU A 3 20.99 -9.29 -7.57
C LEU A 3 20.42 -8.43 -8.70
N LEU A 4 21.21 -7.47 -9.20
CA LEU A 4 20.85 -6.65 -10.34
C LEU A 4 21.69 -7.09 -11.55
N THR A 5 21.02 -7.48 -12.63
CA THR A 5 21.66 -7.91 -13.87
C THR A 5 21.50 -6.85 -14.94
N PHE A 6 22.61 -6.36 -15.50
CA PHE A 6 22.64 -5.38 -16.57
C PHE A 6 23.02 -6.06 -17.88
N PHE A 7 22.31 -5.75 -18.96
CA PHE A 7 22.69 -6.18 -20.29
C PHE A 7 23.59 -5.12 -20.93
N GLY A 8 24.87 -5.45 -21.11
CA GLY A 8 25.85 -4.57 -21.74
C GLY A 8 27.29 -4.87 -21.31
N SER A 9 28.26 -4.25 -21.98
CA SER A 9 29.69 -4.31 -21.63
C SER A 9 30.11 -3.22 -20.64
N THR A 10 29.25 -2.23 -20.40
CA THR A 10 29.51 -1.11 -19.50
C THR A 10 28.52 -1.13 -18.33
N LEU A 11 29.05 -1.13 -17.11
CA LEU A 11 28.26 -0.97 -15.91
C LEU A 11 27.76 0.50 -15.83
N PRO A 12 26.46 0.75 -15.61
CA PRO A 12 25.98 2.11 -15.42
C PRO A 12 26.57 2.73 -14.15
N ASP A 13 26.95 4.00 -14.23
CA ASP A 13 27.52 4.75 -13.10
C ASP A 13 26.54 4.86 -11.92
N HIS A 14 25.24 4.98 -12.21
CA HIS A 14 24.18 5.06 -11.23
C HIS A 14 22.93 4.28 -11.65
N VAL A 15 22.26 3.65 -10.67
CA VAL A 15 21.01 2.91 -10.84
C VAL A 15 19.94 3.59 -10.00
N HIS A 16 18.97 4.22 -10.66
CA HIS A 16 17.84 4.82 -9.97
C HIS A 16 16.83 3.75 -9.59
N ILE A 17 16.78 3.41 -8.30
CA ILE A 17 15.74 2.54 -7.75
C ILE A 17 14.53 3.42 -7.44
N GLY A 18 13.41 3.13 -8.11
CA GLY A 18 12.15 3.80 -7.85
C GLY A 18 11.69 3.65 -6.39
N PRO A 19 10.79 4.52 -5.92
CA PRO A 19 10.31 4.48 -4.56
C PRO A 19 9.60 3.15 -4.26
N ILE A 20 9.97 2.53 -3.15
CA ILE A 20 9.39 1.27 -2.68
C ILE A 20 8.52 1.56 -1.46
N ASN A 21 7.28 1.11 -1.53
CA ASN A 21 6.36 1.19 -0.41
C ASN A 21 6.30 -0.17 0.27
N LEU A 22 7.19 -0.36 1.23
CA LEU A 22 7.33 -1.61 1.95
C LEU A 22 6.07 -1.89 2.75
N ARG A 23 5.58 -3.12 2.66
CA ARG A 23 4.57 -3.64 3.58
C ARG A 23 5.25 -4.61 4.53
N SER A 24 5.11 -4.37 5.82
CA SER A 24 5.66 -5.26 6.84
C SER A 24 4.98 -6.63 6.76
N PHE A 25 5.74 -7.71 6.91
CA PHE A 25 5.18 -9.07 6.93
C PHE A 25 4.68 -9.48 8.32
N SER A 26 4.97 -8.69 9.37
CA SER A 26 4.50 -8.94 10.73
C SER A 26 3.21 -8.18 11.05
N CYS A 27 3.21 -6.85 10.91
CA CYS A 27 2.05 -6.02 11.24
C CYS A 27 1.20 -5.63 10.01
N TYR A 28 1.64 -5.95 8.80
CA TYR A 28 0.98 -5.60 7.54
C TYR A 28 0.71 -4.10 7.30
N GLU A 29 1.36 -3.23 8.05
CA GLU A 29 1.38 -1.80 7.77
C GLU A 29 2.35 -1.45 6.63
N TYR A 30 2.08 -0.30 6.02
CA TYR A 30 2.85 0.25 4.91
C TYR A 30 3.88 1.27 5.39
N GLY A 31 4.99 1.38 4.66
CA GLY A 31 6.06 2.35 4.91
C GLY A 31 7.27 1.79 5.67
N HIS A 32 7.23 0.53 6.11
CA HIS A 32 8.35 -0.10 6.80
C HIS A 32 8.47 -1.60 6.49
N GLY A 33 9.68 -2.13 6.67
CA GLY A 33 9.97 -3.54 6.48
C GLY A 33 9.90 -4.31 7.80
N LYS A 34 10.04 -5.64 7.73
CA LYS A 34 10.01 -6.52 8.91
C LYS A 34 11.06 -6.15 9.96
N SER A 35 12.27 -5.77 9.56
CA SER A 35 13.38 -5.45 10.47
C SER A 35 13.20 -4.14 11.22
N SER A 36 12.38 -3.22 10.73
CA SER A 36 12.08 -1.93 11.35
C SER A 36 10.70 -1.86 12.00
N CYS A 37 9.96 -2.99 12.00
CA CYS A 37 8.66 -3.11 12.63
C CYS A 37 8.81 -3.08 14.15
N LYS A 38 8.10 -2.15 14.81
CA LYS A 38 8.00 -2.08 16.28
C LYS A 38 6.69 -2.68 16.78
N GLU A 39 5.69 -2.74 15.91
CA GLU A 39 4.40 -3.36 16.18
C GLU A 39 4.48 -4.88 16.33
N ALA A 40 3.57 -5.39 17.15
CA ALA A 40 3.34 -6.81 17.29
C ALA A 40 2.83 -7.43 15.98
N SER A 41 3.18 -8.70 15.76
CA SER A 41 2.70 -9.46 14.61
C SER A 41 1.20 -9.71 14.73
N ILE A 42 0.50 -9.59 13.61
CA ILE A 42 -0.91 -9.94 13.49
C ILE A 42 -1.07 -11.07 12.49
N CYS A 43 -2.17 -11.81 12.59
CA CYS A 43 -2.53 -12.83 11.63
C CYS A 43 -2.98 -12.18 10.31
N GLY A 44 -2.40 -12.58 9.17
CA GLY A 44 -2.77 -12.05 7.86
C GLY A 44 -4.17 -12.44 7.38
N ASN A 45 -4.80 -13.44 8.01
CA ASN A 45 -6.17 -13.84 7.72
C ASN A 45 -7.21 -13.04 8.52
N CYS A 46 -7.13 -13.05 9.85
CA CYS A 46 -8.14 -12.43 10.72
C CYS A 46 -7.71 -11.12 11.40
N SER A 47 -6.49 -10.63 11.13
CA SER A 47 -5.90 -9.44 11.77
C SER A 47 -5.76 -9.49 13.30
N ALA A 48 -5.97 -10.65 13.93
CA ALA A 48 -5.82 -10.80 15.37
C ALA A 48 -4.33 -10.81 15.78
N LEU A 49 -4.02 -10.21 16.92
CA LEU A 49 -2.68 -10.19 17.51
C LEU A 49 -2.27 -11.60 17.95
N HIS A 50 -1.13 -12.11 17.46
CA HIS A 50 -0.36 -13.27 17.97
C HIS A 50 -1.13 -14.46 18.61
N SER A 51 -2.36 -14.75 18.17
CA SER A 51 -3.20 -15.76 18.83
C SER A 51 -3.01 -17.16 18.25
N HIS A 52 -2.42 -17.26 17.05
CA HIS A 52 -2.22 -18.52 16.33
C HIS A 52 -1.26 -18.32 15.12
N SER A 53 -0.72 -19.43 14.61
CA SER A 53 -0.02 -19.42 13.31
C SER A 53 -1.03 -19.21 12.17
N GLU A 54 -0.63 -18.49 11.10
CA GLU A 54 -1.51 -18.23 9.96
C GLU A 54 -2.05 -19.52 9.32
N GLU A 55 -1.26 -20.60 9.37
CA GLU A 55 -1.59 -21.92 8.80
C GLU A 55 -2.73 -22.61 9.55
N HIS A 56 -2.95 -22.26 10.82
CA HIS A 56 -3.99 -22.83 11.68
C HIS A 56 -5.09 -21.81 12.02
N CYS A 57 -5.25 -20.77 11.19
CA CYS A 57 -6.28 -19.76 11.38
C CYS A 57 -7.63 -20.23 10.83
N ASN A 58 -8.52 -20.70 11.71
CA ASN A 58 -9.91 -21.01 11.37
C ASN A 58 -10.87 -19.82 11.49
N ALA A 59 -10.37 -18.64 11.86
CA ALA A 59 -11.18 -17.45 11.97
C ALA A 59 -11.59 -16.92 10.59
N THR A 60 -12.73 -16.24 10.54
CA THR A 60 -13.20 -15.56 9.34
C THR A 60 -12.18 -14.51 8.88
N ALA A 61 -11.94 -14.44 7.57
CA ALA A 61 -11.03 -13.47 7.00
C ALA A 61 -11.51 -12.05 7.33
N TYR A 62 -10.61 -11.22 7.84
CA TYR A 62 -10.90 -9.87 8.26
C TYR A 62 -9.69 -8.97 8.00
N CYS A 63 -9.95 -7.82 7.36
CA CYS A 63 -8.93 -6.84 7.05
C CYS A 63 -9.05 -5.61 7.95
N PHE A 64 -8.07 -5.37 8.82
CA PHE A 64 -8.09 -4.17 9.67
C PHE A 64 -7.97 -2.83 8.91
N HIS A 65 -7.44 -2.84 7.67
CA HIS A 65 -7.26 -1.62 6.87
C HIS A 65 -8.59 -1.03 6.34
N CYS A 66 -9.53 -1.88 5.92
CA CYS A 66 -10.82 -1.44 5.37
C CYS A 66 -12.04 -2.01 6.11
N ARG A 67 -11.81 -2.88 7.10
CA ARG A 67 -12.82 -3.54 7.95
C ARG A 67 -13.77 -4.46 7.18
N ASP A 68 -13.31 -4.99 6.05
CA ASP A 68 -14.06 -5.93 5.20
C ASP A 68 -13.64 -7.39 5.42
N ALA A 69 -14.53 -8.29 4.98
CA ALA A 69 -14.39 -9.75 5.06
C ALA A 69 -13.42 -10.29 3.99
N HIS A 70 -12.14 -9.95 4.11
CA HIS A 70 -11.08 -10.53 3.30
C HIS A 70 -9.73 -10.50 4.03
N GLN A 71 -8.77 -11.27 3.55
CA GLN A 71 -7.41 -11.28 4.10
C GLN A 71 -6.72 -9.93 3.92
N VAL A 72 -5.84 -9.55 4.85
CA VAL A 72 -5.10 -8.29 4.81
C VAL A 72 -4.21 -8.17 3.56
N ARG A 73 -3.72 -9.31 3.06
CA ARG A 73 -2.89 -9.39 1.84
C ARG A 73 -3.69 -9.27 0.53
N SER A 74 -5.02 -9.23 0.59
CA SER A 74 -5.88 -9.19 -0.59
C SER A 74 -5.57 -7.99 -1.49
N ARG A 75 -5.42 -8.25 -2.79
CA ARG A 75 -5.25 -7.19 -3.82
C ARG A 75 -6.55 -6.44 -4.11
N GLN A 76 -7.68 -6.94 -3.62
CA GLN A 76 -8.98 -6.29 -3.74
C GLN A 76 -9.18 -5.23 -2.65
N CYS A 77 -8.35 -5.23 -1.60
CA CYS A 77 -8.43 -4.26 -0.51
C CYS A 77 -8.29 -2.83 -1.07
N PRO A 78 -9.23 -1.91 -0.77
CA PRO A 78 -9.15 -0.51 -1.17
C PRO A 78 -7.86 0.17 -0.71
N ARG A 79 -7.38 -0.16 0.50
CA ARG A 79 -6.12 0.36 1.04
C ARG A 79 -4.91 -0.09 0.23
N TYR A 80 -4.89 -1.35 -0.20
CA TYR A 80 -3.81 -1.87 -1.06
C TYR A 80 -3.79 -1.15 -2.41
N ARG A 81 -4.96 -0.97 -3.04
CA ARG A 81 -5.08 -0.23 -4.31
C ARG A 81 -4.59 1.20 -4.17
N LEU A 82 -4.97 1.89 -3.11
CA LEU A 82 -4.47 3.25 -2.83
C LEU A 82 -2.94 3.30 -2.73
N GLU A 83 -2.30 2.36 -2.03
CA GLU A 83 -0.82 2.34 -1.94
C GLU A 83 -0.15 1.99 -3.28
N GLN A 84 -0.81 1.23 -4.15
CA GLN A 84 -0.37 1.03 -5.54
C GLN A 84 -0.50 2.31 -6.38
N ASP A 85 -1.61 3.05 -6.25
CA ASP A 85 -1.81 4.32 -6.96
C ASP A 85 -0.78 5.36 -6.51
N ILE A 86 -0.48 5.42 -5.21
CA ILE A 86 0.60 6.26 -4.67
C ILE A 86 1.92 5.89 -5.34
N LEU A 87 2.28 4.61 -5.38
CA LEU A 87 3.51 4.15 -6.03
C LEU A 87 3.56 4.50 -7.51
N GLN A 88 2.46 4.28 -8.23
CA GLN A 88 2.36 4.61 -9.65
C GLN A 88 2.52 6.10 -9.88
N LEU A 89 1.85 6.95 -9.10
CA LEU A 89 1.97 8.40 -9.20
C LEU A 89 3.39 8.87 -8.90
N THR A 90 4.01 8.30 -7.87
CA THR A 90 5.39 8.59 -7.47
C THR A 90 6.36 8.28 -8.62
N ASN A 91 6.19 7.14 -9.29
CA ASN A 91 7.01 6.78 -10.46
C ASN A 91 6.71 7.62 -11.70
N ARG A 92 5.44 7.98 -11.94
CA ARG A 92 5.02 8.77 -13.12
C ARG A 92 5.46 10.23 -13.03
N GLN A 93 5.44 10.81 -11.84
CA GLN A 93 5.72 12.24 -11.63
C GLN A 93 7.09 12.49 -10.99
N PHE A 94 7.83 11.44 -10.64
CA PHE A 94 9.14 11.54 -9.98
C PHE A 94 9.12 12.39 -8.69
N ILE A 95 8.00 12.35 -7.96
CA ILE A 95 7.83 13.06 -6.69
C ILE A 95 8.13 12.12 -5.51
N SER A 96 8.11 12.62 -4.28
CA SER A 96 8.24 11.76 -3.09
C SER A 96 6.92 11.05 -2.74
N LEU A 97 7.00 9.89 -2.07
CA LEU A 97 5.81 9.15 -1.57
C LEU A 97 4.85 10.05 -0.76
N GLY A 98 5.40 10.92 0.10
CA GLY A 98 4.60 11.86 0.88
C GLY A 98 3.88 12.89 0.02
N SER A 99 4.50 13.35 -1.06
CA SER A 99 3.88 14.28 -2.01
C SER A 99 2.81 13.60 -2.84
N ALA A 100 3.05 12.37 -3.33
CA ALA A 100 2.06 11.58 -4.03
C ALA A 100 0.82 11.27 -3.18
N ARG A 101 1.01 10.98 -1.88
CA ARG A 101 -0.10 10.83 -0.92
C ARG A 101 -0.96 12.09 -0.81
N ARG A 102 -0.32 13.25 -0.62
CA ARG A 102 -1.03 14.54 -0.55
C ARG A 102 -1.81 14.81 -1.84
N GLU A 103 -1.17 14.62 -2.99
CA GLU A 103 -1.78 14.82 -4.30
C GLU A 103 -3.04 13.97 -4.51
N LEU A 104 -2.99 12.66 -4.19
CA LEU A 104 -4.17 11.80 -4.29
C LEU A 104 -5.28 12.21 -3.33
N MET A 105 -4.94 12.66 -2.11
CA MET A 105 -5.92 13.19 -1.16
C MET A 105 -6.60 14.46 -1.68
N TYR A 106 -5.87 15.38 -2.31
CA TYR A 106 -6.44 16.57 -2.93
C TYR A 106 -7.39 16.21 -4.08
N ARG A 107 -6.97 15.33 -5.00
CA ARG A 107 -7.80 14.89 -6.14
C ARG A 107 -9.12 14.23 -5.72
N GLN A 108 -9.11 13.42 -4.65
CA GLN A 108 -10.33 12.83 -4.10
C GLN A 108 -11.28 13.89 -3.55
N LYS A 109 -10.75 14.93 -2.90
CA LYS A 109 -11.55 16.05 -2.38
C LYS A 109 -12.18 16.84 -3.53
N ASP A 110 -11.43 17.12 -4.60
CA ASP A 110 -11.93 17.86 -5.76
C ASP A 110 -13.00 17.06 -6.52
N GLY A 111 -12.81 15.75 -6.68
CA GLY A 111 -13.82 14.87 -7.29
C GLY A 111 -15.12 14.77 -6.48
N THR A 112 -15.03 14.75 -5.16
CA THR A 112 -16.19 14.76 -4.25
C THR A 112 -16.92 16.11 -4.28
N CYS A 113 -16.16 17.20 -4.41
CA CYS A 113 -16.71 18.55 -4.54
C CYS A 113 -17.43 18.71 -5.89
N ALA A 114 -16.83 18.24 -6.98
CA ALA A 114 -17.41 18.29 -8.32
C ALA A 114 -18.71 17.48 -8.44
N THR A 115 -18.78 16.28 -7.83
CA THR A 115 -20.03 15.49 -7.80
C THR A 115 -21.11 16.14 -6.94
N PHE A 116 -20.75 16.83 -5.87
CA PHE A 116 -21.69 17.60 -5.05
C PHE A 116 -22.29 18.80 -5.81
N TYR A 117 -21.46 19.58 -6.52
CA TYR A 117 -21.95 20.68 -7.36
C TYR A 117 -22.77 20.20 -8.56
N ALA A 118 -22.37 19.10 -9.21
CA ALA A 118 -23.12 18.53 -10.33
C ALA A 118 -24.51 18.01 -9.91
N SER A 119 -24.64 17.45 -8.70
CA SER A 119 -25.93 17.00 -8.17
C SER A 119 -26.82 18.15 -7.67
N LEU A 120 -26.24 19.27 -7.25
CA LEU A 120 -26.97 20.52 -6.95
C LEU A 120 -27.51 21.20 -8.21
N ALA A 121 -26.76 21.17 -9.32
CA ALA A 121 -27.16 21.78 -10.59
C ALA A 121 -28.20 20.96 -11.37
N ALA A 122 -28.46 19.71 -10.97
CA ALA A 122 -29.45 18.82 -11.57
C ALA A 122 -30.84 18.89 -10.89
N ARG A 123 -31.06 19.88 -10.02
CA ARG A 123 -32.36 20.17 -9.37
C ARG A 123 -33.00 21.44 -9.90
#